data_AF-A0A8W8J2M8-F1
#
_entry.id   AF-A0A8W8J2M8-F1
#
_cell.length_a   1.000
_cell.length_b   1.000
_cell.length_c   1.000
_cell.angle_alpha   90.00
_cell.angle_beta   90.00
_cell.angle_gamma   90.00
#
_symmetry.space_group_name_H-M   'P 1'
#
loop_
_entity.id
_entity.type
_entity.pdbx_description
1 polymer ?
#
loop_
_entity_poly.entity_id
_entity_poly.type
_entity_poly.pdbx_seq_one_letter_code
_entity_poly.pdbx_strand_id
1 'polypeptide(L)'
;MASNLILIFTVLIMGLIDLVTGEISSASACFNKATKIDIQCPERTMLRIHRVFFGYSPDNHCSYSPGDCTYTEHENYPCVGKERCSINLPSGGFGRKIPSCKQESNYFQVDYECVPAYMTRSICNVEDLRDQSGYLASPGYPNNYPANLDCAARIRVNPNQSVKLFVIDMDLETNVSIECTDYLYARDETRSVTLCARRANEPIPIQWGELFIQLVSNGIENHKGFWMYYEADPPLPKPTTPSVQRTTPDTQREGQAWEESEDPLPMTRTDTLKMQTKESKLPFVAIIGGVIGTLSFILIVLLVLLGLKWLKERRRRMDKNRFIEVQNPAYRNSTEFRNVPNDNFYNYIDC
;
A
#
# COMPACT_ATOMS: atom_id res chain seq x y z
N MET A 1 8.21 -27.39 -23.64
CA MET A 1 6.85 -26.91 -23.30
C MET A 1 6.77 -26.40 -21.86
N ALA A 2 6.94 -27.22 -20.82
CA ALA A 2 6.75 -26.81 -19.42
C ALA A 2 7.50 -25.52 -18.97
N SER A 3 8.75 -25.33 -19.40
CA SER A 3 9.55 -24.14 -19.05
C SER A 3 8.91 -22.82 -19.47
N ASN A 4 8.37 -22.73 -20.70
CA ASN A 4 7.68 -21.51 -21.16
C ASN A 4 6.39 -21.26 -20.37
N LEU A 5 5.69 -22.31 -19.94
CA LEU A 5 4.46 -22.17 -19.15
C LEU A 5 4.76 -21.58 -17.77
N ILE A 6 5.86 -22.00 -17.13
CA ILE A 6 6.35 -21.43 -15.87
C ILE A 6 6.74 -19.97 -16.08
N LEU A 7 7.47 -19.64 -17.14
CA LEU A 7 7.89 -18.27 -17.44
C LEU A 7 6.69 -17.33 -17.62
N ILE A 8 5.68 -17.77 -18.39
CA ILE A 8 4.42 -17.04 -18.60
C ILE A 8 3.66 -16.87 -17.29
N PHE A 9 3.59 -17.90 -16.43
CA PHE A 9 2.97 -17.80 -15.11
C PHE A 9 3.70 -16.81 -14.19
N THR A 10 5.05 -16.79 -14.21
CA THR A 10 5.81 -15.80 -13.42
C THR A 10 5.61 -14.39 -13.93
N VAL A 11 5.53 -14.16 -15.25
CA VAL A 11 5.27 -12.83 -15.81
C VAL A 11 3.83 -12.36 -15.54
N LEU A 12 2.84 -13.25 -15.59
CA LEU A 12 1.46 -12.94 -15.20
C LEU A 12 1.30 -12.65 -13.70
N ILE A 13 2.02 -13.37 -12.83
CA ILE A 13 2.01 -13.10 -11.39
C ILE A 13 2.72 -11.78 -11.06
N MET A 14 3.87 -11.49 -11.69
CA MET A 14 4.56 -10.20 -11.54
C MET A 14 3.67 -9.05 -12.04
N GLY A 15 3.08 -9.17 -13.24
CA GLY A 15 2.16 -8.17 -13.80
C GLY A 15 0.83 -8.00 -13.04
N LEU A 16 0.48 -8.93 -12.14
CA LEU A 16 -0.62 -8.77 -11.18
C LEU A 16 -0.16 -8.12 -9.86
N ILE A 17 1.12 -8.21 -9.50
CA ILE A 17 1.72 -7.52 -8.34
C ILE A 17 1.95 -6.04 -8.70
N ASP A 18 2.42 -5.75 -9.91
CA ASP A 18 2.64 -4.40 -10.43
C ASP A 18 1.33 -3.61 -10.66
N LEU A 19 0.16 -4.25 -10.49
CA LEU A 19 -1.17 -3.64 -10.66
C LEU A 19 -1.83 -3.20 -9.33
N VAL A 20 -1.17 -3.45 -8.19
CA VAL A 20 -1.69 -3.11 -6.84
C VAL A 20 -1.01 -1.85 -6.26
N THR A 21 -0.02 -1.27 -6.95
CA THR A 21 0.73 -0.10 -6.47
C THR A 21 -0.10 1.19 -6.58
N GLY A 22 -0.68 1.65 -5.46
CA GLY A 22 -1.33 2.95 -5.33
C GLY A 22 -2.87 2.93 -5.30
N GLU A 23 -3.51 1.77 -5.22
CA GLU A 23 -4.96 1.69 -5.00
C GLU A 23 -5.30 1.95 -3.51
N ILE A 24 -6.23 2.88 -3.25
CA ILE A 24 -6.70 3.19 -1.91
C ILE A 24 -7.66 2.08 -1.46
N SER A 25 -7.26 1.36 -0.42
CA SER A 25 -8.06 0.35 0.27
C SER A 25 -8.82 0.96 1.44
N SER A 26 -9.93 0.34 1.85
CA SER A 26 -10.68 0.72 3.05
C SER A 26 -10.80 -0.46 4.01
N ALA A 27 -10.75 -0.18 5.31
CA ALA A 27 -11.08 -1.12 6.38
C ALA A 27 -12.09 -0.46 7.31
N SER A 28 -13.23 -1.12 7.55
CA SER A 28 -14.38 -0.52 8.22
C SER A 28 -15.16 -1.53 9.06
N ALA A 29 -15.88 -1.05 10.07
CA ALA A 29 -16.67 -1.90 10.96
C ALA A 29 -17.82 -1.14 11.64
N CYS A 30 -18.93 -1.84 11.92
CA CYS A 30 -20.01 -1.32 12.76
C CYS A 30 -19.70 -1.53 14.25
N PHE A 31 -20.00 -0.53 15.10
CA PHE A 31 -19.74 -0.57 16.55
C PHE A 31 -20.52 -1.67 17.31
N ASN A 32 -21.57 -2.22 16.70
CA ASN A 32 -22.37 -3.32 17.24
C ASN A 32 -21.93 -4.72 16.74
N LYS A 33 -20.91 -4.83 15.88
CA LYS A 33 -20.42 -6.09 15.29
C LYS A 33 -18.95 -6.39 15.60
N ALA A 34 -18.14 -5.38 15.93
CA ALA A 34 -16.73 -5.54 16.26
C ALA A 34 -16.31 -4.61 17.40
N THR A 35 -15.17 -4.92 18.03
CA THR A 35 -14.51 -4.07 19.03
C THR A 35 -13.23 -3.40 18.50
N LYS A 36 -12.77 -3.78 17.30
CA LYS A 36 -11.57 -3.27 16.64
C LYS A 36 -11.62 -3.51 15.12
N ILE A 37 -10.76 -2.81 14.39
CA ILE A 37 -10.44 -3.06 12.97
C ILE A 37 -9.00 -3.54 12.88
N ASP A 38 -8.76 -4.64 12.17
CA ASP A 38 -7.42 -5.15 11.87
C ASP A 38 -7.04 -4.80 10.42
N ILE A 39 -5.96 -4.04 10.26
CA ILE A 39 -5.38 -3.66 8.97
C ILE A 39 -4.09 -4.46 8.77
N GLN A 40 -3.98 -5.16 7.64
CA GLN A 40 -2.78 -5.91 7.26
C GLN A 40 -2.44 -5.65 5.80
N CYS A 41 -1.31 -5.00 5.58
CA CYS A 41 -0.71 -4.84 4.26
C CYS A 41 0.16 -6.07 3.87
N PRO A 42 0.57 -6.18 2.59
CA PRO A 42 1.54 -7.19 2.15
C PRO A 42 2.92 -7.03 2.82
N GLU A 43 3.73 -8.10 2.82
CA GLU A 43 5.10 -8.04 3.32
C GLU A 43 5.95 -7.02 2.53
N ARG A 44 6.83 -6.29 3.22
CA ARG A 44 7.68 -5.21 2.67
C ARG A 44 6.91 -4.00 2.13
N THR A 45 5.78 -3.68 2.73
CA THR A 45 5.02 -2.44 2.49
C THR A 45 4.88 -1.63 3.77
N MET A 46 4.53 -0.35 3.63
CA MET A 46 4.31 0.59 4.72
C MET A 46 2.90 1.16 4.63
N LEU A 47 2.12 1.01 5.69
CA LEU A 47 0.76 1.53 5.78
C LEU A 47 0.75 3.07 5.83
N ARG A 48 0.21 3.71 4.80
CA ARG A 48 -0.13 5.14 4.76
C ARG A 48 -1.63 5.29 5.00
N ILE A 49 -2.03 6.05 6.02
CA ILE A 49 -3.44 6.34 6.29
C ILE A 49 -3.80 7.64 5.58
N HIS A 50 -4.74 7.60 4.65
CA HIS A 50 -5.23 8.78 3.90
C HIS A 50 -6.36 9.48 4.65
N ARG A 51 -7.28 8.73 5.26
CA ARG A 51 -8.44 9.28 6.00
C ARG A 51 -8.88 8.34 7.11
N VAL A 52 -9.26 8.89 8.25
CA VAL A 52 -9.97 8.19 9.32
C VAL A 52 -11.29 8.92 9.57
N PHE A 53 -12.40 8.20 9.70
CA PHE A 53 -13.70 8.85 9.92
C PHE A 53 -14.74 7.93 10.56
N PHE A 54 -15.69 8.60 11.22
CA PHE A 54 -16.96 8.03 11.68
C PHE A 54 -18.02 8.28 10.61
N GLY A 55 -18.91 7.32 10.41
CA GLY A 55 -19.99 7.45 9.44
C GLY A 55 -21.32 6.91 9.95
N TYR A 56 -22.40 7.49 9.43
CA TYR A 56 -23.75 7.00 9.64
C TYR A 56 -24.35 6.60 8.29
N SER A 57 -24.65 5.31 8.13
CA SER A 57 -25.42 4.78 7.01
C SER A 57 -26.84 4.42 7.47
N PRO A 58 -27.91 4.99 6.86
CA PRO A 58 -29.30 4.67 7.21
C PRO A 58 -29.62 3.17 7.12
N ASP A 59 -29.04 2.48 6.14
CA ASP A 59 -29.21 1.04 5.88
C ASP A 59 -28.38 0.15 6.82
N ASN A 60 -27.60 0.75 7.73
CA ASN A 60 -26.68 0.08 8.66
C ASN A 60 -25.60 -0.77 7.96
N HIS A 61 -25.17 -0.33 6.76
CA HIS A 61 -23.92 -0.76 6.16
C HIS A 61 -22.72 -0.38 7.06
N CYS A 62 -21.70 -1.23 7.11
CA CYS A 62 -20.51 -1.03 7.95
C CYS A 62 -19.34 -0.39 7.21
N SER A 63 -19.62 0.38 6.15
CA SER A 63 -18.66 0.90 5.18
C SER A 63 -19.32 2.03 4.40
N TYR A 64 -18.52 3.02 3.99
CA TYR A 64 -18.99 4.24 3.35
C TYR A 64 -19.76 4.00 2.05
N SER A 65 -20.99 4.54 2.01
CA SER A 65 -21.84 4.63 0.84
C SER A 65 -22.05 6.10 0.42
N PRO A 66 -22.12 6.44 -0.88
CA PRO A 66 -22.44 7.79 -1.31
C PRO A 66 -23.80 8.26 -0.77
N GLY A 67 -23.79 9.32 0.04
CA GLY A 67 -24.96 9.83 0.76
C GLY A 67 -24.89 9.64 2.29
N ASP A 68 -24.01 8.77 2.79
CA ASP A 68 -23.70 8.69 4.22
C ASP A 68 -23.16 10.04 4.73
N CYS A 69 -23.60 10.47 5.91
CA CYS A 69 -22.95 11.57 6.61
C CYS A 69 -21.74 11.06 7.41
N THR A 70 -20.66 11.84 7.38
CA THR A 70 -19.36 11.46 7.98
C THR A 70 -18.79 12.57 8.86
N TYR A 71 -17.96 12.18 9.82
CA TYR A 71 -17.13 13.06 10.65
C TYR A 71 -15.68 12.56 10.62
N THR A 72 -14.78 13.36 10.04
CA THR A 72 -13.35 13.05 9.95
C THR A 72 -12.70 13.08 11.34
N GLU A 73 -11.83 12.11 11.59
CA GLU A 73 -11.00 12.06 12.80
C GLU A 73 -9.57 12.47 12.47
N HIS A 74 -9.00 13.30 13.34
CA HIS A 74 -7.66 13.86 13.21
C HIS A 74 -6.72 13.36 14.33
N GLU A 75 -6.96 12.15 14.83
CA GLU A 75 -6.09 11.50 15.82
C GLU A 75 -4.87 10.84 15.15
N ASN A 76 -3.69 10.97 15.77
CA ASN A 76 -2.44 10.44 15.22
C ASN A 76 -2.25 8.95 15.56
N TYR A 77 -2.76 8.08 14.69
CA TYR A 77 -2.66 6.63 14.82
C TYR A 77 -1.23 6.11 14.60
N PRO A 78 -0.57 5.44 15.58
CA PRO A 78 0.79 4.89 15.44
C PRO A 78 0.89 3.65 14.52
N CYS A 79 -0.13 3.43 13.69
CA CYS A 79 -0.17 2.45 12.61
C CYS A 79 0.69 2.82 11.41
N VAL A 80 0.95 4.12 11.21
CA VAL A 80 1.61 4.62 9.99
C VAL A 80 3.03 4.05 9.88
N GLY A 81 3.39 3.67 8.65
CA GLY A 81 4.66 3.03 8.32
C GLY A 81 4.72 1.51 8.56
N LYS A 82 3.78 0.92 9.31
CA LYS A 82 3.84 -0.51 9.72
C LYS A 82 3.22 -1.44 8.67
N GLU A 83 3.58 -2.73 8.69
CA GLU A 83 2.91 -3.76 7.86
C GLU A 83 1.50 -4.13 8.39
N ARG A 84 1.28 -4.00 9.71
CA ARG A 84 0.07 -4.47 10.40
C ARG A 84 -0.30 -3.59 11.58
N CYS A 85 -1.59 -3.29 11.74
CA CYS A 85 -2.12 -2.53 12.87
C CYS A 85 -3.51 -3.05 13.27
N SER A 86 -3.87 -2.86 14.54
CA SER A 86 -5.23 -3.04 15.07
C SER A 86 -5.68 -1.72 15.67
N ILE A 87 -6.83 -1.18 15.27
CA ILE A 87 -7.40 0.05 15.84
C ILE A 87 -8.65 -0.33 16.63
N ASN A 88 -8.63 -0.12 17.94
CA ASN A 88 -9.78 -0.41 18.79
C ASN A 88 -10.88 0.63 18.58
N LEU A 89 -12.12 0.15 18.45
CA LEU A 89 -13.31 0.97 18.29
C LEU A 89 -13.77 1.54 19.65
N PRO A 90 -14.55 2.64 19.65
CA PRO A 90 -15.32 3.10 20.80
C PRO A 90 -16.04 1.96 21.55
N SER A 91 -15.88 1.94 22.86
CA SER A 91 -16.63 1.04 23.74
C SER A 91 -18.03 1.60 24.02
N GLY A 92 -18.99 0.69 24.27
CA GLY A 92 -20.38 1.06 24.58
C GLY A 92 -21.38 0.97 23.41
N GLY A 93 -20.94 0.65 22.20
CA GLY A 93 -21.81 0.33 21.05
C GLY A 93 -22.43 1.53 20.32
N PHE A 94 -22.19 2.75 20.80
CA PHE A 94 -22.47 4.02 20.12
C PHE A 94 -21.15 4.64 19.65
N GLY A 95 -21.14 5.29 18.48
CA GLY A 95 -19.94 5.93 17.94
C GLY A 95 -19.77 7.38 18.38
N ARG A 96 -19.45 8.28 17.44
CA ARG A 96 -19.40 9.73 17.64
C ARG A 96 -20.57 10.43 16.96
N LYS A 97 -21.02 11.54 17.55
CA LYS A 97 -22.07 12.41 17.00
C LYS A 97 -21.58 13.15 15.77
N ILE A 98 -22.25 12.98 14.64
CA ILE A 98 -21.91 13.62 13.36
C ILE A 98 -22.68 14.96 13.24
N PRO A 99 -22.02 16.13 13.28
CA PRO A 99 -22.71 17.41 13.37
C PRO A 99 -23.57 17.76 12.15
N SER A 100 -23.18 17.32 10.96
CA SER A 100 -23.84 17.64 9.68
C SER A 100 -25.25 17.06 9.55
N CYS A 101 -25.47 15.85 10.07
CA CYS A 101 -26.77 15.15 10.02
C CYS A 101 -27.44 14.96 11.39
N LYS A 102 -26.75 15.34 12.49
CA LYS A 102 -27.20 15.22 13.89
C LYS A 102 -27.44 13.77 14.35
N GLN A 103 -26.90 12.78 13.65
CA GLN A 103 -26.96 11.36 13.99
C GLN A 103 -25.73 10.92 14.80
N GLU A 104 -25.85 9.83 15.55
CA GLU A 104 -24.69 9.10 16.07
C GLU A 104 -24.18 8.14 14.99
N SER A 105 -22.88 8.11 14.74
CA SER A 105 -22.27 7.22 13.75
C SER A 105 -22.51 5.75 14.09
N ASN A 106 -22.86 4.90 13.11
CA ASN A 106 -23.01 3.46 13.28
C ASN A 106 -21.82 2.63 12.74
N TYR A 107 -20.91 3.23 11.98
CA TYR A 107 -19.63 2.63 11.60
C TYR A 107 -18.42 3.56 11.73
N PHE A 108 -17.23 2.95 11.74
CA PHE A 108 -15.92 3.59 11.64
C PHE A 108 -15.20 3.06 10.40
N GLN A 109 -14.42 3.90 9.73
CA GLN A 109 -13.65 3.52 8.55
C GLN A 109 -12.30 4.23 8.47
N VAL A 110 -11.30 3.47 8.03
CA VAL A 110 -9.95 3.94 7.69
C VAL A 110 -9.73 3.68 6.21
N ASP A 111 -9.40 4.73 5.46
CA ASP A 111 -8.93 4.64 4.08
C ASP A 111 -7.40 4.74 4.06
N TYR A 112 -6.75 3.81 3.38
CA TYR A 112 -5.31 3.60 3.47
C TYR A 112 -4.69 3.07 2.17
N GLU A 113 -3.38 3.19 2.07
CA GLU A 113 -2.55 2.74 0.96
C GLU A 113 -1.39 1.91 1.53
N CYS A 114 -1.12 0.74 0.95
CA CYS A 114 0.00 -0.12 1.33
C CYS A 114 1.21 0.16 0.42
N VAL A 115 2.00 1.19 0.75
CA VAL A 115 3.09 1.68 -0.11
C VAL A 115 4.26 0.69 -0.09
N PRO A 116 4.70 0.09 -1.23
CA PRO A 116 5.89 -0.74 -1.27
C PRO A 116 7.14 -0.02 -0.74
N ALA A 117 7.82 -0.63 0.25
CA ALA A 117 8.89 0.03 1.00
C ALA A 117 10.10 0.41 0.12
N TYR A 118 10.31 -0.27 -1.01
CA TYR A 118 11.38 0.04 -1.97
C TYR A 118 11.17 1.37 -2.72
N MET A 119 9.96 1.94 -2.71
CA MET A 119 9.67 3.26 -3.29
C MET A 119 10.05 4.41 -2.35
N THR A 120 10.31 4.12 -1.07
CA THR A 120 10.80 5.09 -0.09
C THR A 120 12.32 5.07 -0.05
N ARG A 121 12.94 6.23 -0.27
CA ARG A 121 14.38 6.44 -0.12
C ARG A 121 14.68 6.95 1.29
N SER A 122 15.77 6.49 1.88
CA SER A 122 16.30 7.13 3.10
C SER A 122 17.08 8.39 2.70
N ILE A 123 16.85 9.51 3.39
CA ILE A 123 17.52 10.80 3.11
C ILE A 123 19.05 10.72 3.22
N CYS A 124 19.60 9.84 4.05
CA CYS A 124 21.06 9.61 4.14
C CYS A 124 21.64 8.73 3.02
N ASN A 125 20.80 8.19 2.13
CA ASN A 125 21.20 7.24 1.09
C ASN A 125 20.96 7.78 -0.33
N VAL A 126 20.58 9.05 -0.49
CA VAL A 126 20.37 9.73 -1.78
C VAL A 126 20.82 11.20 -1.70
N GLU A 127 21.60 11.66 -2.67
CA GLU A 127 22.06 13.06 -2.74
C GLU A 127 21.19 13.92 -3.67
N ASP A 128 20.72 13.34 -4.77
CA ASP A 128 19.97 13.98 -5.85
C ASP A 128 18.78 13.09 -6.23
N LEU A 129 17.57 13.67 -6.29
CA LEU A 129 16.34 13.05 -6.80
C LEU A 129 15.80 13.87 -7.98
N ARG A 130 15.33 13.16 -9.01
CA ARG A 130 14.83 13.76 -10.28
C ARG A 130 13.50 13.16 -10.76
N ASP A 131 12.91 12.26 -9.96
CA ASP A 131 11.61 11.69 -10.24
C ASP A 131 10.51 12.75 -10.06
N GLN A 132 9.38 12.59 -10.76
CA GLN A 132 8.27 13.54 -10.70
C GLN A 132 7.45 13.47 -9.41
N SER A 133 7.64 12.40 -8.65
CA SER A 133 7.08 12.20 -7.32
C SER A 133 7.85 11.08 -6.63
N GLY A 134 7.87 11.05 -5.31
CA GLY A 134 8.50 9.96 -4.57
C GLY A 134 8.34 10.07 -3.07
N TYR A 135 8.82 9.04 -2.37
CA TYR A 135 8.77 8.96 -0.91
C TYR A 135 10.18 9.10 -0.31
N LEU A 136 10.30 9.91 0.74
CA LEU A 136 11.52 10.09 1.52
C LEU A 136 11.26 9.76 2.99
N ALA A 137 12.26 9.21 3.67
CA ALA A 137 12.20 8.92 5.11
C ALA A 137 13.54 9.12 5.82
N SER A 138 13.50 9.28 7.14
CA SER A 138 14.68 9.14 7.99
C SER A 138 15.22 7.70 7.96
N PRO A 139 16.52 7.47 8.21
CA PRO A 139 17.06 6.11 8.26
C PRO A 139 16.36 5.29 9.35
N GLY A 140 16.01 4.03 9.05
CA GLY A 140 15.39 3.11 10.01
C GLY A 140 13.87 3.24 10.20
N TYR A 141 13.23 4.30 9.69
CA TYR A 141 11.77 4.48 9.75
C TYR A 141 11.02 3.21 9.28
N PRO A 142 9.94 2.76 9.97
CA PRO A 142 9.21 3.39 11.08
C PRO A 142 9.75 2.99 12.47
N ASN A 143 11.04 2.70 12.58
CA ASN A 143 11.76 2.58 13.85
C ASN A 143 12.60 3.84 14.05
N ASN A 144 13.13 4.03 15.25
CA ASN A 144 13.80 5.27 15.61
C ASN A 144 15.07 5.51 14.76
N TYR A 145 15.34 6.77 14.43
CA TYR A 145 16.48 7.14 13.59
C TYR A 145 17.82 7.04 14.36
N PRO A 146 18.96 6.92 13.65
CA PRO A 146 20.28 6.99 14.28
C PRO A 146 20.61 8.35 14.91
N ALA A 147 21.48 8.31 15.92
CA ALA A 147 22.13 9.47 16.50
C ALA A 147 23.13 10.15 15.54
N ASN A 148 23.37 11.44 15.73
CA ASN A 148 24.42 12.23 15.03
C ASN A 148 24.28 12.20 13.50
N LEU A 149 23.07 12.43 12.98
CA LEU A 149 22.85 12.58 11.54
C LEU A 149 23.13 14.02 11.10
N ASP A 150 23.83 14.14 9.97
CA ASP A 150 23.77 15.31 9.10
C ASP A 150 23.69 14.78 7.66
N CYS A 151 22.47 14.76 7.10
CA CYS A 151 22.16 14.13 5.82
C CYS A 151 21.29 15.04 4.98
N ALA A 152 21.67 15.30 3.73
CA ALA A 152 20.89 16.14 2.83
C ALA A 152 20.69 15.51 1.44
N ALA A 153 19.51 15.78 0.87
CA ALA A 153 19.15 15.45 -0.49
C ALA A 153 18.66 16.71 -1.23
N ARG A 154 18.75 16.70 -2.56
CA ARG A 154 18.14 17.71 -3.43
C ARG A 154 17.06 17.08 -4.30
N ILE A 155 15.94 17.76 -4.47
CA ILE A 155 14.82 17.32 -5.31
C ILE A 155 14.66 18.32 -6.46
N ARG A 156 14.76 17.84 -7.69
CA ARG A 156 14.58 18.64 -8.92
C ARG A 156 13.45 18.07 -9.76
N VAL A 157 12.50 18.93 -10.11
CA VAL A 157 11.43 18.63 -11.08
C VAL A 157 11.79 19.25 -12.45
N ASN A 158 10.91 19.17 -13.45
CA ASN A 158 11.20 19.75 -14.76
C ASN A 158 11.11 21.28 -14.71
N PRO A 159 11.72 22.01 -15.67
CA PRO A 159 11.52 23.45 -15.81
C PRO A 159 10.03 23.82 -15.88
N ASN A 160 9.66 24.91 -15.19
CA ASN A 160 8.29 25.40 -15.01
C ASN A 160 7.38 24.53 -14.12
N GLN A 161 7.93 23.56 -13.38
CA GLN A 161 7.26 22.92 -12.25
C GLN A 161 7.85 23.42 -10.92
N SER A 162 7.11 23.22 -9.82
CA SER A 162 7.57 23.36 -8.45
C SER A 162 7.44 22.04 -7.68
N VAL A 163 8.19 21.87 -6.61
CA VAL A 163 8.06 20.75 -5.67
C VAL A 163 7.00 21.09 -4.62
N LYS A 164 5.99 20.23 -4.46
CA LYS A 164 5.12 20.17 -3.27
C LYS A 164 5.67 19.12 -2.29
N LEU A 165 5.54 19.37 -0.99
CA LEU A 165 5.97 18.44 0.06
C LEU A 165 4.83 18.13 1.04
N PHE A 166 4.65 16.85 1.35
CA PHE A 166 3.61 16.33 2.24
C PHE A 166 4.25 15.47 3.32
N VAL A 167 4.12 15.88 4.59
CA VAL A 167 4.52 15.05 5.73
C VAL A 167 3.42 14.02 5.97
N ILE A 168 3.72 12.75 5.73
CA ILE A 168 2.79 11.66 6.02
C ILE A 168 2.78 11.41 7.53
N ASP A 169 3.96 11.34 8.12
CA ASP A 169 4.17 11.05 9.55
C ASP A 169 5.55 11.56 9.98
N MET A 170 5.63 12.21 11.14
CA MET A 170 6.86 12.74 11.72
C MET A 170 6.78 12.67 13.25
N ASP A 171 7.91 12.30 13.86
CA ASP A 171 8.20 12.45 15.28
C ASP A 171 9.72 12.68 15.41
N LEU A 172 10.14 13.93 15.63
CA LEU A 172 11.53 14.35 15.84
C LEU A 172 11.69 14.98 17.23
N GLU A 173 12.88 14.85 17.83
CA GLU A 173 13.17 15.31 19.19
C GLU A 173 12.98 16.84 19.33
N THR A 174 12.26 17.26 20.38
CA THR A 174 12.10 18.65 20.78
C THR A 174 12.41 18.81 22.26
N ASN A 175 12.99 19.95 22.64
CA ASN A 175 13.26 20.23 24.04
C ASN A 175 11.97 20.53 24.84
N VAL A 176 12.10 20.77 26.15
CA VAL A 176 10.98 21.04 27.07
C VAL A 176 10.20 22.33 26.70
N SER A 177 10.81 23.24 25.94
CA SER A 177 10.20 24.46 25.40
C SER A 177 9.55 24.28 24.02
N ILE A 178 9.51 23.05 23.49
CA ILE A 178 9.00 22.69 22.16
C ILE A 178 9.87 23.28 21.01
N GLU A 179 11.09 23.71 21.32
CA GLU A 179 12.08 24.09 20.29
C GLU A 179 12.66 22.80 19.67
N CYS A 180 12.98 22.85 18.38
CA CYS A 180 13.53 21.68 17.69
C CYS A 180 14.93 21.33 18.22
N THR A 181 15.08 20.15 18.82
CA THR A 181 16.42 19.59 19.11
C THR A 181 16.97 18.93 17.85
N ASP A 182 16.18 18.02 17.28
CA ASP A 182 16.42 17.39 15.99
C ASP A 182 15.45 17.98 14.97
N TYR A 183 15.89 18.19 13.73
CA TYR A 183 15.09 18.91 12.75
C TYR A 183 15.33 18.49 11.31
N LEU A 184 14.29 18.73 10.51
CA LEU A 184 14.28 18.66 9.07
C LEU A 184 14.22 20.08 8.51
N TYR A 185 15.30 20.54 7.89
CA TYR A 185 15.38 21.85 7.24
C TYR A 185 15.11 21.70 5.73
N ALA A 186 14.14 22.46 5.20
CA ALA A 186 13.70 22.39 3.82
C ALA A 186 13.70 23.79 3.18
N ARG A 187 14.43 23.98 2.07
CA ARG A 187 14.61 25.30 1.44
C ARG A 187 14.85 25.30 -0.07
N ASP A 188 14.61 26.44 -0.69
CA ASP A 188 15.20 26.84 -1.98
C ASP A 188 16.05 28.12 -1.82
N GLU A 189 16.30 28.87 -2.89
CA GLU A 189 17.06 30.13 -2.86
C GLU A 189 16.32 31.30 -2.17
N THR A 190 15.01 31.17 -1.96
CA THR A 190 14.10 32.27 -1.56
C THR A 190 13.32 31.99 -0.29
N ARG A 191 13.04 30.72 0.02
CA ARG A 191 12.13 30.28 1.08
C ARG A 191 12.72 29.11 1.85
N SER A 192 12.55 29.09 3.17
CA SER A 192 12.98 27.98 4.02
C SER A 192 12.01 27.74 5.18
N VAL A 193 11.92 26.49 5.63
CA VAL A 193 11.17 26.08 6.82
C VAL A 193 11.95 25.03 7.60
N THR A 194 11.83 25.08 8.92
CA THR A 194 12.38 24.07 9.85
C THR A 194 11.21 23.27 10.42
N LEU A 195 11.26 21.94 10.31
CA LEU A 195 10.21 21.04 10.73
C LEU A 195 10.73 20.06 11.79
N CYS A 196 10.00 19.93 12.89
CA CYS A 196 10.26 18.99 13.99
C CYS A 196 8.94 18.67 14.71
N ALA A 197 9.03 18.06 15.90
CA ALA A 197 7.91 17.61 16.72
C ALA A 197 7.07 16.51 16.03
N ARG A 198 5.81 16.36 16.45
CA ARG A 198 4.85 15.40 15.89
C ARG A 198 3.95 16.05 14.84
N ARG A 199 3.96 15.50 13.62
CA ARG A 199 3.14 15.95 12.48
C ARG A 199 2.65 14.73 11.70
N ALA A 200 1.45 14.79 11.13
CA ALA A 200 0.92 13.71 10.30
C ALA A 200 -0.10 14.25 9.29
N ASN A 201 -0.10 13.68 8.09
CA ASN A 201 -0.95 14.08 6.95
C ASN A 201 -0.99 15.61 6.70
N GLU A 202 0.15 16.28 6.86
CA GLU A 202 0.31 17.73 6.76
C GLU A 202 0.93 18.12 5.39
N PRO A 203 0.19 18.78 4.50
CA PRO A 203 0.79 19.44 3.33
C PRO A 203 1.54 20.69 3.80
N ILE A 204 2.82 20.82 3.46
CA ILE A 204 3.56 22.05 3.78
C ILE A 204 3.09 23.15 2.80
N PRO A 205 2.64 24.33 3.27
CA PRO A 205 2.04 25.37 2.42
C PRO A 205 3.08 26.19 1.62
N ILE A 206 4.22 25.57 1.30
CA ILE A 206 5.31 26.15 0.51
C ILE A 206 5.51 25.25 -0.72
N GLN A 207 5.75 25.88 -1.86
CA GLN A 207 6.26 25.22 -3.07
C GLN A 207 7.70 25.67 -3.31
N TRP A 208 8.58 24.79 -3.78
CA TRP A 208 9.99 25.12 -4.02
C TRP A 208 10.37 24.94 -5.50
N GLY A 209 11.42 25.63 -5.96
CA GLY A 209 11.99 25.38 -7.30
C GLY A 209 12.84 24.11 -7.32
N GLU A 210 14.10 24.24 -6.90
CA GLU A 210 14.93 23.12 -6.47
C GLU A 210 14.87 23.06 -4.94
N LEU A 211 14.37 21.94 -4.39
CA LEU A 211 14.24 21.76 -2.94
C LEU A 211 15.50 21.08 -2.39
N PHE A 212 16.28 21.79 -1.58
CA PHE A 212 17.29 21.21 -0.70
C PHE A 212 16.63 20.84 0.64
N ILE A 213 16.77 19.59 1.05
CA ILE A 213 16.17 19.05 2.28
C ILE A 213 17.23 18.32 3.11
N GLN A 214 17.32 18.62 4.40
CA GLN A 214 18.39 18.17 5.30
C GLN A 214 17.81 17.71 6.64
N LEU A 215 18.22 16.52 7.11
CA LEU A 215 17.94 16.01 8.46
C LEU A 215 19.19 16.18 9.33
N VAL A 216 19.02 16.81 10.49
CA VAL A 216 20.06 16.96 11.52
C VAL A 216 19.56 16.33 12.83
N SER A 217 20.39 15.51 13.49
CA SER A 217 20.12 15.00 14.84
C SER A 217 21.32 15.06 15.79
N ASN A 218 21.08 15.34 17.07
CA ASN A 218 22.14 15.43 18.09
C ASN A 218 22.44 14.08 18.78
N GLY A 219 21.48 13.15 18.75
CA GLY A 219 21.67 11.77 19.19
C GLY A 219 21.38 11.41 20.64
N ILE A 220 20.65 12.22 21.41
CA ILE A 220 20.28 11.89 22.80
C ILE A 220 18.98 11.04 22.86
N GLU A 221 17.83 11.55 22.41
CA GLU A 221 16.54 10.85 22.43
C GLU A 221 15.93 10.71 21.02
N ASN A 222 16.58 9.94 20.14
CA ASN A 222 16.09 9.72 18.78
C ASN A 222 14.66 9.16 18.76
N HIS A 223 13.72 9.89 18.17
CA HIS A 223 12.31 9.50 18.00
C HIS A 223 12.11 8.63 16.73
N LYS A 224 10.85 8.33 16.37
CA LYS A 224 10.46 7.52 15.18
C LYS A 224 10.96 8.10 13.84
N GLY A 225 11.23 9.40 13.77
CA GLY A 225 11.70 10.08 12.57
C GLY A 225 10.56 10.47 11.65
N PHE A 226 10.82 10.54 10.35
CA PHE A 226 9.83 11.02 9.37
C PHE A 226 9.63 10.07 8.20
N TRP A 227 8.44 10.16 7.60
CA TRP A 227 8.11 9.69 6.27
C TRP A 227 7.26 10.75 5.55
N MET A 228 7.60 11.03 4.32
CA MET A 228 7.03 12.11 3.51
C MET A 228 6.90 11.68 2.05
N TYR A 229 6.07 12.41 1.33
CA TYR A 229 5.89 12.30 -0.11
C TYR A 229 6.10 13.68 -0.75
N TYR A 230 6.72 13.70 -1.93
CA TYR A 230 6.87 14.91 -2.75
C TYR A 230 6.32 14.67 -4.15
N GLU A 231 5.90 15.73 -4.82
CA GLU A 231 5.46 15.69 -6.23
C GLU A 231 5.70 17.01 -6.97
N ALA A 232 5.73 16.93 -8.29
CA ALA A 232 5.85 18.05 -9.20
C ALA A 232 4.48 18.71 -9.49
N ASP A 233 4.42 20.04 -9.36
CA ASP A 233 3.24 20.86 -9.65
C ASP A 233 3.52 21.85 -10.79
N PRO A 234 2.72 21.89 -11.87
CA PRO A 234 1.65 20.94 -12.20
C PRO A 234 2.22 19.55 -12.55
N PRO A 235 1.45 18.47 -12.29
CA PRO A 235 1.84 17.12 -12.70
C PRO A 235 1.88 17.00 -14.22
N LEU A 236 2.74 16.12 -14.74
CA LEU A 236 2.83 15.88 -16.18
C LEU A 236 1.49 15.37 -16.74
N PRO A 237 1.11 15.79 -17.96
CA PRO A 237 -0.09 15.27 -18.61
C PRO A 237 0.05 13.75 -18.80
N LYS A 238 -0.94 13.01 -18.29
CA LYS A 238 -0.97 11.54 -18.45
C LYS A 238 -0.92 11.20 -19.94
N PRO A 239 -0.08 10.24 -20.38
CA PRO A 239 -0.04 9.80 -21.77
C PRO A 239 -1.44 9.41 -22.23
N THR A 240 -2.01 10.22 -23.13
CA THR A 240 -3.35 9.96 -23.65
C THR A 240 -3.22 8.85 -24.68
N THR A 241 -3.45 7.60 -24.24
CA THR A 241 -3.59 6.45 -25.13
C THR A 241 -4.55 6.84 -26.26
N PRO A 242 -4.11 6.88 -27.53
CA PRO A 242 -4.98 7.30 -28.61
C PRO A 242 -6.13 6.30 -28.71
N SER A 243 -7.32 6.75 -28.34
CA SER A 243 -8.53 5.97 -28.52
C SER A 243 -8.74 5.79 -30.01
N VAL A 244 -8.49 4.57 -30.50
CA VAL A 244 -8.73 4.20 -31.89
C VAL A 244 -10.24 4.27 -32.12
N GLN A 245 -10.71 5.45 -32.51
CA GLN A 245 -12.07 5.66 -32.97
C GLN A 245 -12.26 4.80 -34.20
N ARG A 246 -12.87 3.63 -33.99
CA ARG A 246 -13.25 2.70 -35.05
C ARG A 246 -14.41 3.32 -35.81
N THR A 247 -14.10 4.19 -36.75
CA THR A 247 -15.05 4.79 -37.68
C THR A 247 -15.73 3.68 -38.48
N THR A 248 -16.92 3.31 -38.04
CA THR A 248 -17.83 2.46 -38.80
C THR A 248 -18.18 3.19 -40.09
N PRO A 249 -17.89 2.63 -41.29
CA PRO A 249 -18.35 3.22 -42.54
C PRO A 249 -19.88 3.26 -42.54
N ASP A 250 -20.44 4.44 -42.80
CA ASP A 250 -21.90 4.61 -42.86
C ASP A 250 -22.47 3.90 -44.09
N THR A 251 -23.65 3.30 -43.96
CA THR A 251 -24.15 2.28 -44.89
C THR A 251 -25.31 2.81 -45.75
N GLN A 252 -25.00 3.58 -46.79
CA GLN A 252 -25.95 3.88 -47.88
C GLN A 252 -25.25 4.06 -49.25
N ARG A 253 -25.47 3.13 -50.19
CA ARG A 253 -26.47 3.31 -51.27
C ARG A 253 -26.59 2.12 -52.23
N GLU A 254 -27.81 1.98 -52.75
CA GLU A 254 -28.25 1.58 -54.10
C GLU A 254 -27.34 0.65 -54.94
N GLY A 255 -27.89 -0.49 -55.38
CA GLY A 255 -27.20 -1.48 -56.24
C GLY A 255 -27.86 -1.69 -57.61
N GLN A 256 -27.24 -2.56 -58.41
CA GLN A 256 -27.76 -3.14 -59.65
C GLN A 256 -27.46 -4.65 -59.66
N ALA A 257 -28.11 -5.42 -60.56
CA ALA A 257 -28.32 -6.86 -60.38
C ALA A 257 -27.99 -7.71 -61.61
N TRP A 258 -27.78 -9.02 -61.35
CA TRP A 258 -27.49 -10.10 -62.31
C TRP A 258 -26.07 -9.99 -62.95
N GLU A 259 -25.46 -11.05 -63.48
CA GLU A 259 -26.01 -12.30 -64.00
C GLU A 259 -25.11 -13.54 -63.70
N GLU A 260 -25.35 -14.67 -64.37
CA GLU A 260 -25.07 -16.06 -63.97
C GLU A 260 -24.02 -16.76 -64.86
N SER A 261 -23.23 -17.70 -64.31
CA SER A 261 -22.44 -18.69 -65.08
C SER A 261 -21.90 -19.84 -64.21
N GLU A 262 -21.68 -21.03 -64.79
CA GLU A 262 -21.58 -22.33 -64.09
C GLU A 262 -20.18 -23.02 -64.14
N ASP A 263 -20.03 -24.05 -63.29
CA ASP A 263 -19.35 -25.35 -63.54
C ASP A 263 -17.79 -25.52 -63.54
N PRO A 264 -17.25 -26.76 -63.34
CA PRO A 264 -16.10 -26.97 -62.42
C PRO A 264 -15.04 -28.02 -62.88
N LEU A 265 -14.40 -28.73 -61.91
CA LEU A 265 -13.52 -29.95 -62.03
C LEU A 265 -12.02 -29.72 -62.33
N PRO A 266 -11.10 -30.71 -62.16
CA PRO A 266 -11.22 -32.10 -61.63
C PRO A 266 -10.21 -32.48 -60.49
N MET A 267 -10.18 -33.78 -60.13
CA MET A 267 -9.44 -34.44 -59.03
C MET A 267 -8.34 -35.42 -59.53
N THR A 268 -7.21 -35.54 -58.79
CA THR A 268 -6.32 -36.74 -58.72
C THR A 268 -5.76 -36.88 -57.28
N ARG A 269 -5.75 -38.02 -56.56
CA ARG A 269 -5.01 -39.32 -56.73
C ARG A 269 -3.48 -39.16 -56.83
N THR A 270 -2.60 -39.99 -56.25
CA THR A 270 -2.65 -41.32 -55.55
C THR A 270 -1.37 -41.49 -54.68
N ASP A 271 -1.15 -42.43 -53.73
CA ASP A 271 -1.94 -43.53 -53.13
C ASP A 271 -1.57 -43.76 -51.63
N THR A 272 -1.00 -44.92 -51.23
CA THR A 272 -0.83 -45.39 -49.84
C THR A 272 0.45 -46.21 -49.61
N LEU A 273 0.89 -46.36 -48.34
CA LEU A 273 1.64 -47.54 -47.90
C LEU A 273 1.43 -47.83 -46.41
N LYS A 274 1.32 -49.11 -46.04
CA LYS A 274 1.26 -49.59 -44.64
C LYS A 274 2.52 -50.38 -44.33
N MET A 275 2.97 -50.36 -43.06
CA MET A 275 3.80 -51.44 -42.52
C MET A 275 3.49 -51.66 -41.04
N GLN A 276 3.38 -52.94 -40.65
CA GLN A 276 3.05 -53.38 -39.28
C GLN A 276 3.76 -54.71 -39.03
N THR A 277 4.56 -54.79 -37.96
CA THR A 277 5.25 -56.01 -37.53
C THR A 277 5.13 -56.22 -36.01
N LYS A 278 5.37 -57.45 -35.56
CA LYS A 278 4.70 -58.08 -34.41
C LYS A 278 5.58 -58.21 -33.15
N GLU A 279 4.94 -58.38 -31.99
CA GLU A 279 5.56 -58.59 -30.67
C GLU A 279 6.50 -59.81 -30.57
N SER A 280 7.40 -59.76 -29.56
CA SER A 280 7.87 -60.94 -28.81
C SER A 280 8.07 -60.58 -27.32
N LYS A 281 7.74 -61.47 -26.39
CA LYS A 281 7.79 -61.28 -24.92
C LYS A 281 8.67 -62.35 -24.24
N LEU A 282 9.27 -62.03 -23.08
CA LEU A 282 9.26 -62.78 -21.79
C LEU A 282 10.27 -62.12 -20.78
N PRO A 283 10.29 -62.45 -19.45
CA PRO A 283 10.53 -61.44 -18.40
C PRO A 283 11.43 -61.90 -17.21
N PHE A 284 11.22 -61.29 -16.02
CA PHE A 284 11.73 -61.59 -14.67
C PHE A 284 13.11 -61.04 -14.26
N VAL A 285 13.10 -60.03 -13.36
CA VAL A 285 13.60 -60.05 -11.95
C VAL A 285 13.20 -58.71 -11.30
N ALA A 286 12.27 -58.68 -10.33
CA ALA A 286 11.91 -57.45 -9.58
C ALA A 286 11.02 -57.65 -8.31
N ILE A 287 11.31 -58.59 -7.39
CA ILE A 287 10.47 -58.81 -6.18
C ILE A 287 11.27 -58.83 -4.86
N ILE A 288 12.04 -57.77 -4.59
CA ILE A 288 12.58 -57.47 -3.23
C ILE A 288 12.45 -55.98 -2.89
N GLY A 289 12.72 -55.07 -3.83
CA GLY A 289 12.77 -53.61 -3.55
C GLY A 289 11.45 -52.94 -3.11
N GLY A 290 10.29 -53.59 -3.30
CA GLY A 290 8.99 -52.96 -3.08
C GLY A 290 8.68 -52.57 -1.62
N VAL A 291 9.01 -53.42 -0.65
CA VAL A 291 8.60 -53.23 0.76
C VAL A 291 9.47 -52.20 1.49
N ILE A 292 10.77 -52.15 1.17
CA ILE A 292 11.67 -51.14 1.74
C ILE A 292 11.30 -49.75 1.19
N GLY A 293 10.99 -49.66 -0.12
CA GLY A 293 10.56 -48.42 -0.76
C GLY A 293 9.30 -47.80 -0.16
N THR A 294 8.26 -48.60 0.12
CA THR A 294 7.01 -48.09 0.71
C THR A 294 7.19 -47.59 2.14
N LEU A 295 7.95 -48.31 2.99
CA LEU A 295 8.24 -47.87 4.36
C LEU A 295 9.09 -46.58 4.38
N SER A 296 10.10 -46.46 3.52
CA SER A 296 10.87 -45.22 3.36
C SER A 296 10.01 -44.06 2.86
N PHE A 297 9.11 -44.30 1.90
CA PHE A 297 8.19 -43.29 1.38
C PHE A 297 7.22 -42.78 2.46
N ILE A 298 6.63 -43.68 3.26
CA ILE A 298 5.75 -43.32 4.39
C ILE A 298 6.51 -42.48 5.42
N LEU A 299 7.75 -42.85 5.77
CA LEU A 299 8.57 -42.07 6.70
C LEU A 299 8.87 -40.66 6.16
N ILE A 300 9.22 -40.53 4.88
CA ILE A 300 9.46 -39.23 4.22
C ILE A 300 8.18 -38.37 4.24
N VAL A 301 7.03 -38.95 3.89
CA VAL A 301 5.74 -38.23 3.93
C VAL A 301 5.40 -37.77 5.35
N LEU A 302 5.62 -38.60 6.38
CA LEU A 302 5.43 -38.21 7.77
C LEU A 302 6.36 -37.07 8.20
N LEU A 303 7.65 -37.13 7.83
CA LEU A 303 8.61 -36.06 8.11
C LEU A 303 8.24 -34.74 7.40
N VAL A 304 7.76 -34.80 6.15
CA VAL A 304 7.25 -33.63 5.42
C VAL A 304 5.99 -33.07 6.09
N LEU A 305 5.04 -33.90 6.49
CA LEU A 305 3.82 -33.45 7.17
C LEU A 305 4.12 -32.85 8.56
N LEU A 306 5.07 -33.40 9.31
CA LEU A 306 5.55 -32.84 10.57
C LEU A 306 6.28 -31.51 10.34
N GLY A 307 7.12 -31.41 9.31
CA GLY A 307 7.78 -30.17 8.89
C GLY A 307 6.78 -29.07 8.51
N LEU A 308 5.77 -29.39 7.69
CA LEU A 308 4.69 -28.47 7.31
C LEU A 308 3.84 -28.05 8.52
N LYS A 309 3.53 -28.97 9.45
CA LYS A 309 2.83 -28.67 10.70
C LYS A 309 3.65 -27.74 11.59
N TRP A 310 4.96 -27.99 11.73
CA TRP A 310 5.88 -27.16 12.49
C TRP A 310 6.09 -25.78 11.87
N LEU A 311 6.20 -25.68 10.53
CA LEU A 311 6.25 -24.40 9.81
C LEU A 311 4.96 -23.59 9.98
N LYS A 312 3.79 -24.24 9.89
CA LYS A 312 2.48 -23.61 10.12
C LYS A 312 2.34 -23.10 11.57
N GLU A 313 2.81 -23.87 12.54
CA GLU A 313 2.78 -23.51 13.95
C GLU A 313 3.83 -22.45 14.32
N ARG A 314 5.01 -22.49 13.71
CA ARG A 314 6.03 -21.44 13.85
C ARG A 314 5.56 -20.12 13.23
N ARG A 315 4.86 -20.16 12.08
CA ARG A 315 4.22 -18.97 11.48
C ARG A 315 3.20 -18.35 12.44
N ARG A 316 2.25 -19.15 12.95
CA ARG A 316 1.27 -18.72 13.97
C ARG A 316 1.90 -18.06 15.20
N ARG A 317 3.04 -18.56 15.69
CA ARG A 317 3.76 -17.97 16.82
C ARG A 317 4.43 -16.63 16.48
N MET A 318 4.83 -16.42 15.22
CA MET A 318 5.33 -15.12 14.74
C MET A 318 4.18 -14.11 14.55
N ASP A 319 3.02 -14.54 14.05
CA ASP A 319 1.86 -13.66 13.84
C ASP A 319 1.31 -13.06 15.15
N LYS A 320 1.35 -13.82 16.26
CA LYS A 320 0.75 -13.39 17.55
C LYS A 320 1.43 -12.18 18.21
N ASN A 321 2.67 -11.85 17.82
CA ASN A 321 3.44 -10.72 18.39
C ASN A 321 3.65 -9.57 17.37
N ARG A 322 2.86 -9.52 16.28
CA ARG A 322 3.18 -8.69 15.09
C ARG A 322 2.20 -7.56 14.76
N PHE A 323 1.18 -7.32 15.59
CA PHE A 323 0.22 -6.23 15.44
C PHE A 323 0.49 -5.16 16.50
N ILE A 324 0.50 -3.89 16.10
CA ILE A 324 0.39 -2.76 17.04
C ILE A 324 -1.11 -2.56 17.32
N GLU A 325 -1.52 -2.64 18.59
CA GLU A 325 -2.89 -2.37 19.01
C GLU A 325 -3.00 -0.92 19.51
N VAL A 326 -3.80 -0.12 18.82
CA VAL A 326 -4.07 1.27 19.18
C VAL A 326 -5.34 1.35 20.00
N GLN A 327 -5.22 1.81 21.24
CA GLN A 327 -6.35 2.20 22.07
C GLN A 327 -6.70 3.66 21.74
N ASN A 328 -7.92 3.91 21.25
CA ASN A 328 -8.39 5.27 21.04
C ASN A 328 -8.47 6.00 22.40
N PRO A 329 -7.76 7.12 22.60
CA PRO A 329 -7.63 7.76 23.91
C PRO A 329 -8.90 8.48 24.37
N ALA A 330 -9.83 8.81 23.47
CA ALA A 330 -11.02 9.61 23.78
C ALA A 330 -12.07 8.87 24.64
N TYR A 331 -11.86 7.60 24.96
CA TYR A 331 -12.80 6.72 25.69
C TYR A 331 -12.31 6.28 27.07
N ARG A 332 -11.37 7.02 27.67
CA ARG A 332 -10.83 6.75 29.01
C ARG A 332 -11.81 7.17 30.13
N ASN A 333 -12.77 6.30 30.43
CA ASN A 333 -13.83 6.42 31.45
C ASN A 333 -14.82 7.59 31.25
N SER A 334 -16.08 7.26 30.95
CA SER A 334 -17.23 8.19 30.88
C SER A 334 -17.70 8.73 32.25
N THR A 335 -16.79 8.87 33.21
CA THR A 335 -17.02 9.41 34.56
C THR A 335 -16.04 10.52 34.93
N GLU A 336 -14.98 10.77 34.14
CA GLU A 336 -14.04 11.85 34.40
C GLU A 336 -14.07 12.92 33.30
N PHE A 337 -15.22 13.61 33.18
CA PHE A 337 -15.31 14.93 32.55
C PHE A 337 -14.57 15.97 33.43
N ARG A 338 -13.25 15.82 33.54
CA ARG A 338 -12.35 16.90 33.95
C ARG A 338 -12.11 17.81 32.74
N ASN A 339 -12.15 19.12 32.96
CA ASN A 339 -11.83 20.09 31.92
C ASN A 339 -10.36 19.93 31.52
N VAL A 340 -10.12 19.33 30.35
CA VAL A 340 -8.82 19.36 29.68
C VAL A 340 -8.65 20.75 29.06
N PRO A 341 -7.55 21.49 29.34
CA PRO A 341 -7.30 22.76 28.67
C PRO A 341 -7.13 22.59 27.15
N ASN A 342 -7.48 23.63 26.39
CA ASN A 342 -7.21 23.70 24.94
C ASN A 342 -5.73 24.01 24.66
N ASP A 343 -4.82 23.12 25.06
CA ASP A 343 -3.41 23.19 24.68
C ASP A 343 -3.17 22.46 23.36
N ASN A 344 -3.65 23.09 22.29
CA ASN A 344 -3.27 22.80 20.89
C ASN A 344 -3.07 24.14 20.16
N PHE A 345 -2.16 24.96 20.70
CA PHE A 345 -1.70 26.18 20.03
C PHE A 345 -0.83 25.81 18.82
N TYR A 346 -1.47 25.78 17.65
CA TYR A 346 -0.78 25.91 16.36
C TYR A 346 -0.21 27.34 16.22
N ASN A 347 0.85 27.63 16.97
CA ASN A 347 1.60 28.88 16.83
C ASN A 347 2.40 28.80 15.53
N TYR A 348 1.85 29.39 14.47
CA TYR A 348 2.66 29.88 13.35
C TYR A 348 3.66 30.89 13.91
N ILE A 349 4.94 30.53 13.87
CA ILE A 349 6.05 31.47 14.01
C ILE A 349 6.57 31.68 12.59
N ASP A 350 6.13 32.77 11.96
CA ASP A 350 6.88 33.37 10.87
C ASP A 350 8.18 33.96 11.46
N CYS A 351 9.30 33.78 10.74
CA CYS A 351 10.63 34.27 11.11
C CYS A 351 11.07 35.42 10.21
#